data_AF-A0A6A0H0B8-F1
#
_entry.id   AF-A0A6A0H0B8-F1
#
_cell.length_a   1.000
_cell.length_b   1.000
_cell.length_c   1.000
_cell.angle_alpha   90.00
_cell.angle_beta   90.00
_cell.angle_gamma   90.00
#
_symmetry.space_group_name_H-M   'P 1'
#
loop_
_entity.id
_entity.type
_entity.pdbx_description
1 polymer ?
#
loop_
_entity_poly.entity_id
_entity_poly.type
_entity_poly.pdbx_seq_one_letter_code
_entity_poly.pdbx_strand_id
1 'polypeptide(L)'
;METINNKLEQNGLQPITKQNILYYYIPMDGCVGFVILGSQMLSPEFYSKFKFLMIPRTVSLTNACLGTSLLGSALYISSRSHMKSLPISQKISYSILGSSLLNLGSVLGWALCRSWVSGDDSAGGSGVLLRAVAGGVAAAGVITLARSYLNFVDDQISKAK
;
A
#
# COMPACT_ATOMS: atom_id res chain seq x y z
N MET A 1 27.55 -9.84 -1.66
CA MET A 1 26.40 -9.14 -2.28
C MET A 1 26.07 -9.70 -3.65
N GLU A 2 27.05 -9.91 -4.54
CA GLU A 2 26.81 -10.49 -5.87
C GLU A 2 26.09 -11.84 -5.85
N THR A 3 26.48 -12.78 -4.98
CA THR A 3 25.81 -14.08 -4.86
C THR A 3 24.34 -13.97 -4.43
N ILE A 4 23.99 -12.93 -3.67
CA ILE A 4 22.62 -12.66 -3.22
C ILE A 4 21.83 -12.02 -4.37
N ASN A 5 22.43 -11.05 -5.08
CA ASN A 5 21.80 -10.41 -6.24
C ASN A 5 21.50 -11.41 -7.36
N ASN A 6 22.45 -12.31 -7.67
CA ASN A 6 22.26 -13.34 -8.68
C ASN A 6 21.10 -14.29 -8.32
N LYS A 7 20.93 -14.63 -7.03
CA LYS A 7 19.80 -15.44 -6.55
C LYS A 7 18.47 -14.68 -6.60
N LEU A 8 18.47 -13.36 -6.35
CA LEU A 8 17.26 -12.55 -6.42
C LEU A 8 16.77 -12.39 -7.86
N GLU A 9 17.69 -12.15 -8.80
CA GLU A 9 17.38 -12.06 -10.22
C GLU A 9 16.82 -13.38 -10.77
N GLN A 10 17.35 -14.52 -10.33
CA GLN A 10 16.80 -15.85 -10.65
C GLN A 10 15.35 -16.03 -10.17
N ASN A 11 14.94 -15.32 -9.11
CA ASN A 11 13.57 -15.33 -8.59
C ASN A 11 12.73 -14.15 -9.13
N GLY A 12 13.23 -13.39 -10.11
CA GLY A 12 12.52 -12.24 -10.72
C GLY A 12 12.50 -10.97 -9.86
N LEU A 13 13.30 -10.91 -8.78
CA LEU A 13 13.43 -9.76 -7.90
C LEU A 13 14.61 -8.87 -8.34
N GLN A 14 14.54 -7.58 -8.04
CA GLN A 14 15.62 -6.64 -8.39
C GLN A 14 16.83 -6.78 -7.45
N PRO A 15 18.07 -6.55 -7.95
CA PRO A 15 19.26 -6.65 -7.11
C PRO A 15 19.22 -5.65 -5.95
N ILE A 16 19.84 -5.98 -4.81
CA ILE A 16 19.87 -5.11 -3.63
C ILE A 16 20.87 -3.97 -3.88
N THR A 17 20.36 -2.91 -4.49
CA THR A 17 21.05 -1.62 -4.67
C THR A 17 20.31 -0.54 -3.90
N LYS A 18 20.97 0.57 -3.53
CA LYS A 18 20.30 1.69 -2.83
C LYS A 18 19.06 2.17 -3.59
N GLN A 19 19.15 2.27 -4.91
CA GLN A 19 18.03 2.69 -5.76
C GLN A 19 16.87 1.70 -5.73
N ASN A 20 17.14 0.39 -5.82
CA ASN A 20 16.09 -0.64 -5.78
C ASN A 20 15.49 -0.76 -4.37
N ILE A 21 16.27 -0.54 -3.31
CA ILE A 21 15.72 -0.47 -1.96
C ILE A 21 14.67 0.66 -1.89
N LEU A 22 15.01 1.86 -2.35
CA LEU A 22 14.10 3.02 -2.27
C LEU A 22 12.89 2.93 -3.20
N TYR A 23 13.04 2.40 -4.41
CA TYR A 23 12.00 2.50 -5.45
C TYR A 23 11.35 1.16 -5.83
N TYR A 24 11.84 0.03 -5.31
CA TYR A 24 11.27 -1.29 -5.54
C TYR A 24 10.82 -1.92 -4.22
N TYR A 25 11.73 -2.10 -3.26
CA TYR A 25 11.43 -2.81 -2.02
C TYR A 25 10.54 -2.00 -1.05
N ILE A 26 10.82 -0.72 -0.85
CA ILE A 26 10.01 0.13 0.04
C ILE A 26 8.57 0.31 -0.49
N PRO A 27 8.35 0.61 -1.79
CA PRO A 27 7.00 0.58 -2.36
C PRO A 27 6.29 -0.75 -2.20
N MET A 28 6.99 -1.87 -2.36
CA MET A 28 6.44 -3.21 -2.19
C MET A 28 6.02 -3.46 -0.73
N ASP A 29 6.84 -3.05 0.23
CA ASP A 29 6.51 -3.08 1.66
C ASP A 29 5.28 -2.19 1.97
N GLY A 30 5.22 -1.00 1.37
CA GLY A 30 4.06 -0.12 1.46
C GLY A 30 2.77 -0.76 0.96
N CYS A 31 2.82 -1.51 -0.15
CA CYS A 31 1.68 -2.28 -0.65
C CYS A 31 1.22 -3.37 0.34
N VAL A 32 2.17 -4.08 0.97
CA VAL A 32 1.86 -5.07 2.01
C VAL A 32 1.20 -4.38 3.21
N GLY A 33 1.77 -3.27 3.67
CA GLY A 33 1.20 -2.43 4.72
C GLY A 33 -0.23 -1.99 4.41
N PHE A 34 -0.50 -1.59 3.16
CA PHE A 34 -1.82 -1.17 2.71
C PHE A 34 -2.85 -2.30 2.70
N VAL A 35 -2.46 -3.51 2.29
CA VAL A 35 -3.35 -4.69 2.31
C VAL A 35 -3.69 -5.11 3.73
N ILE A 36 -2.70 -5.09 4.62
CA ILE A 36 -2.92 -5.35 6.05
C ILE A 36 -3.84 -4.29 6.65
N LEU A 37 -3.63 -3.02 6.29
CA LEU A 37 -4.48 -1.90 6.74
C LEU A 37 -5.95 -2.12 6.34
N GLY A 38 -6.22 -2.49 5.08
CA GLY A 38 -7.59 -2.78 4.61
C GLY A 38 -8.24 -3.94 5.36
N SER A 39 -7.47 -5.01 5.57
CA SER A 39 -7.91 -6.19 6.31
C SER A 39 -8.25 -5.85 7.77
N GLN A 40 -7.41 -5.03 8.41
CA GLN A 40 -7.56 -4.59 9.80
C GLN A 40 -8.75 -3.64 9.99
N MET A 41 -8.99 -2.72 9.05
CA MET A 41 -10.11 -1.78 9.13
C MET A 41 -11.47 -2.48 9.06
N LEU A 42 -11.58 -3.56 8.28
CA LEU A 42 -12.81 -4.35 8.18
C LEU A 42 -12.93 -5.46 9.24
N SER A 43 -11.79 -5.95 9.78
CA SER A 43 -11.76 -7.01 10.79
C SER A 43 -10.64 -6.78 11.83
N PRO A 44 -10.85 -5.90 12.83
CA PRO A 44 -9.85 -5.60 13.84
C PRO A 44 -9.65 -6.76 14.82
N GLU A 45 -10.68 -7.60 14.98
CA GLU A 45 -10.67 -8.82 15.79
C GLU A 45 -9.59 -9.80 15.32
N PHE A 46 -9.37 -9.91 14.00
CA PHE A 46 -8.38 -10.80 13.41
C PHE A 46 -6.95 -10.47 13.88
N TYR A 47 -6.64 -9.18 14.00
CA TYR A 47 -5.30 -8.71 14.40
C TYR A 47 -5.16 -8.45 15.91
N SER A 48 -6.25 -8.52 16.68
CA SER A 48 -6.25 -8.25 18.12
C SER A 48 -5.29 -9.13 18.94
N LYS A 49 -5.01 -10.35 18.45
CA LYS A 49 -4.09 -11.31 19.09
C LYS A 49 -2.70 -11.32 18.45
N PHE A 50 -2.51 -10.64 17.32
CA PHE A 50 -1.27 -10.70 16.55
C PHE A 50 -0.31 -9.60 16.98
N LYS A 51 0.66 -9.97 17.82
CA LYS A 51 1.71 -9.05 18.27
C LYS A 51 2.84 -9.07 17.26
N PHE A 52 2.82 -8.14 16.31
CA PHE A 52 3.92 -8.01 15.36
C PHE A 52 5.21 -7.62 16.10
N LEU A 53 6.23 -8.48 16.02
CA LEU A 53 7.52 -8.30 16.72
C LEU A 53 8.23 -6.99 16.34
N MET A 54 7.91 -6.47 15.15
CA MET A 54 8.50 -5.25 14.59
C MET A 54 7.80 -3.95 15.02
N ILE A 55 6.62 -4.02 15.65
CA ILE A 55 5.83 -2.82 15.99
C ILE A 55 6.02 -2.51 17.48
N PRO A 56 6.52 -1.31 17.83
CA PRO A 56 6.63 -0.88 19.23
C PRO A 56 5.27 -0.95 19.93
N ARG A 57 5.22 -1.35 21.21
CA ARG A 57 3.96 -1.43 21.98
C ARG A 57 3.19 -0.10 22.06
N THR A 58 3.87 1.01 21.79
CA THR A 58 3.32 2.36 21.79
C THR A 58 2.65 2.75 20.48
N VAL A 59 2.89 2.03 19.38
CA VAL A 59 2.38 2.35 18.05
C VAL A 59 1.29 1.34 17.67
N SER A 60 0.11 1.85 17.31
CA SER A 60 -0.97 0.98 16.81
C SER A 60 -0.59 0.38 15.45
N LEU A 61 -1.01 -0.86 15.19
CA LEU A 61 -0.80 -1.55 13.92
C LEU A 61 -1.29 -0.69 12.74
N THR A 62 -2.44 -0.04 12.91
CA THR A 62 -3.02 0.89 11.93
C THR A 62 -2.06 2.00 11.56
N ASN A 63 -1.47 2.69 12.54
CA ASN A 63 -0.60 3.84 12.28
C ASN A 63 0.73 3.40 11.67
N ALA A 64 1.25 2.24 12.05
CA ALA A 64 2.45 1.66 11.44
C ALA A 64 2.21 1.29 9.97
N CYS A 65 1.11 0.59 9.67
CA CYS A 65 0.73 0.21 8.31
C CYS A 65 0.40 1.44 7.44
N LEU A 66 -0.25 2.44 8.02
CA LEU A 66 -0.56 3.69 7.33
C LEU A 66 0.73 4.47 7.02
N GLY A 67 1.67 4.57 7.98
CA GLY A 67 2.94 5.26 7.76
C GLY A 67 3.81 4.61 6.69
N THR A 68 3.94 3.27 6.73
CA THR A 68 4.69 2.50 5.73
C THR A 68 4.04 2.57 4.35
N SER A 69 2.72 2.47 4.27
CA SER A 69 1.97 2.62 3.02
C SER A 69 2.06 4.03 2.44
N LEU A 70 1.96 5.08 3.28
CA LEU A 70 2.14 6.46 2.85
C LEU A 70 3.52 6.67 2.23
N LEU A 71 4.56 6.20 2.91
CA LEU A 71 5.94 6.36 2.46
C LEU A 71 6.22 5.54 1.19
N GLY A 72 5.77 4.28 1.13
CA GLY A 72 5.93 3.41 -0.03
C GLY A 72 5.20 3.94 -1.27
N SER A 73 3.95 4.36 -1.14
CA SER A 73 3.19 4.93 -2.25
C SER A 73 3.69 6.31 -2.67
N ALA A 74 4.16 7.16 -1.76
CA ALA A 74 4.78 8.44 -2.10
C ALA A 74 6.08 8.23 -2.88
N LEU A 75 6.95 7.30 -2.43
CA LEU A 75 8.16 6.95 -3.15
C LEU A 75 7.85 6.35 -4.53
N TYR A 76 6.83 5.49 -4.62
CA TYR A 76 6.37 4.93 -5.90
C TYR A 76 5.94 6.03 -6.87
N ILE A 77 5.03 6.93 -6.46
CA ILE A 77 4.54 8.04 -7.30
C ILE A 77 5.70 8.93 -7.72
N SER A 78 6.62 9.24 -6.81
CA SER A 78 7.80 10.06 -7.12
C SER A 78 8.70 9.42 -8.20
N SER A 79 8.72 8.10 -8.32
CA SER A 79 9.58 7.43 -9.31
C SER A 79 9.00 7.41 -10.74
N ARG A 80 7.73 7.82 -10.92
CA ARG A 80 7.01 7.72 -12.19
C ARG A 80 7.53 8.70 -13.26
N SER A 81 7.35 8.34 -14.53
CA SER A 81 7.83 9.12 -15.68
C SER A 81 7.22 10.51 -15.76
N HIS A 82 5.91 10.66 -15.48
CA HIS A 82 5.20 11.94 -15.45
C HIS A 82 5.74 12.92 -14.41
N MET A 83 6.46 12.42 -13.40
CA MET A 83 7.05 13.22 -12.34
C MET A 83 8.51 13.62 -12.62
N LYS A 84 9.12 13.13 -13.71
CA LYS A 84 10.55 13.36 -14.02
C LYS A 84 10.85 14.80 -14.47
N SER A 85 9.90 15.47 -15.11
CA SER A 85 10.07 16.85 -15.59
C SER A 85 9.90 17.91 -14.49
N LEU A 86 9.43 17.52 -13.30
CA LEU A 86 9.11 18.44 -12.23
C LEU A 86 10.32 18.76 -11.33
N PRO A 87 10.43 19.98 -10.80
CA PRO A 87 11.34 20.33 -9.72
C PRO A 87 11.12 19.44 -8.48
N ILE A 88 12.20 19.13 -7.75
CA ILE A 88 12.19 18.21 -6.59
C ILE A 88 11.12 18.60 -5.55
N SER A 89 10.96 19.89 -5.24
CA SER A 89 9.97 20.36 -4.26
C SER A 89 8.52 20.07 -4.68
N GLN A 90 8.18 20.30 -5.95
CA GLN A 90 6.86 19.99 -6.49
C GLN A 90 6.63 18.49 -6.57
N LYS A 91 7.67 17.76 -7.00
CA LYS A 91 7.66 16.30 -7.08
C LYS A 91 7.33 15.66 -5.73
N ILE A 92 7.97 16.12 -4.65
CA ILE A 92 7.69 15.64 -3.29
C ILE A 92 6.26 16.00 -2.88
N SER A 93 5.86 17.26 -3.04
CA SER A 93 4.52 17.74 -2.65
C SER A 93 3.39 16.97 -3.34
N TYR A 94 3.49 16.75 -4.65
CA TYR A 94 2.49 16.00 -5.42
C TYR A 94 2.50 14.50 -5.07
N SER A 95 3.68 13.93 -4.79
CA SER A 95 3.77 12.54 -4.35
C SER A 95 3.14 12.32 -2.97
N ILE A 96 3.36 13.26 -2.04
CA ILE A 96 2.71 13.25 -0.72
C ILE A 96 1.19 13.40 -0.86
N LEU A 97 0.73 14.32 -1.71
CA LEU A 97 -0.70 14.51 -1.96
C LEU A 97 -1.34 13.24 -2.54
N GLY A 98 -0.77 12.67 -3.60
CA GLY A 98 -1.29 11.46 -4.23
C GLY A 98 -1.29 10.26 -3.29
N SER A 99 -0.22 10.10 -2.52
CA SER A 99 -0.13 9.09 -1.45
C SER A 99 -1.19 9.29 -0.37
N SER A 100 -1.40 10.52 0.09
CA SER A 100 -2.38 10.85 1.13
C SER A 100 -3.80 10.60 0.65
N LEU A 101 -4.13 11.01 -0.58
CA LEU A 101 -5.43 10.76 -1.20
C LEU A 101 -5.71 9.25 -1.32
N LEU A 102 -4.74 8.47 -1.78
CA LEU A 102 -4.88 7.02 -1.88
C LEU A 102 -5.12 6.37 -0.51
N ASN A 103 -4.28 6.71 0.48
CA ASN A 103 -4.30 6.08 1.79
C ASN A 103 -5.52 6.50 2.62
N LEU A 104 -5.69 7.81 2.83
CA LEU A 104 -6.78 8.33 3.66
C LEU A 104 -8.14 8.16 2.98
N GLY A 105 -8.21 8.28 1.65
CA GLY A 105 -9.42 8.01 0.88
C GLY A 105 -9.87 6.55 1.03
N SER A 106 -8.92 5.60 1.02
CA SER A 106 -9.24 4.18 1.20
C SER A 106 -9.65 3.86 2.64
N VAL A 107 -8.98 4.43 3.65
CA VAL A 107 -9.38 4.28 5.05
C VAL A 107 -10.80 4.79 5.28
N LEU A 108 -11.14 5.97 4.72
CA LEU A 108 -12.49 6.50 4.77
C LEU A 108 -13.49 5.58 4.05
N GLY A 109 -13.15 5.09 2.86
CA GLY A 109 -13.96 4.13 2.12
C GLY A 109 -14.23 2.85 2.91
N TRP A 110 -13.21 2.27 3.55
CA TRP A 110 -13.37 1.08 4.38
C TRP A 110 -14.17 1.35 5.65
N ALA A 111 -14.01 2.52 6.27
CA ALA A 111 -14.82 2.91 7.43
C ALA A 111 -16.31 2.98 7.07
N LEU A 112 -16.64 3.51 5.90
CA LEU A 112 -18.01 3.52 5.37
C LEU A 112 -18.50 2.10 5.06
N CYS A 113 -17.71 1.29 4.34
CA CYS A 113 -18.08 -0.10 4.02
C CYS A 113 -18.30 -0.95 5.28
N ARG A 114 -17.47 -0.75 6.32
CA ARG A 114 -17.60 -1.46 7.59
C ARG A 114 -18.97 -1.22 8.20
N SER A 115 -19.46 0.02 8.19
CA SER A 115 -20.77 0.37 8.77
C SER A 115 -21.92 -0.42 8.13
N TRP A 116 -21.81 -0.78 6.85
CA TRP A 116 -22.80 -1.58 6.13
C TRP A 116 -22.66 -3.08 6.41
N VAL A 117 -21.43 -3.55 6.61
CA VAL A 117 -21.14 -4.97 6.84
C VAL A 117 -21.46 -5.43 8.26
N SER A 118 -21.44 -4.53 9.26
CA SER A 118 -21.75 -4.85 10.66
C SER A 118 -23.24 -4.75 11.03
N GLY A 119 -24.16 -4.66 10.06
CA GLY A 119 -25.60 -4.50 10.30
C GLY A 119 -26.36 -5.75 10.76
N ASP A 120 -25.82 -6.96 10.58
CA ASP A 120 -26.47 -8.22 10.95
C ASP A 120 -25.49 -9.14 11.71
N ASP A 121 -25.45 -9.04 13.03
CA ASP A 121 -24.71 -9.96 13.93
C ASP A 121 -25.36 -11.36 13.96
N SER A 122 -25.27 -12.11 12.85
CA SER A 122 -25.78 -13.50 12.78
C SER A 122 -24.95 -14.45 11.90
N ALA A 123 -23.62 -14.29 11.85
CA ALA A 123 -22.73 -15.29 11.25
C ALA A 123 -21.54 -15.59 12.17
N GLY A 124 -21.73 -16.56 13.06
CA GLY A 124 -20.76 -16.97 14.07
C GLY A 124 -19.40 -17.34 13.48
N GLY A 125 -18.31 -16.89 14.12
CA GLY A 125 -16.91 -17.36 13.96
C GLY A 125 -16.23 -17.16 12.60
N SER A 126 -16.89 -17.54 11.50
CA SER A 126 -16.41 -17.52 10.11
C SER A 126 -16.44 -16.13 9.47
N GLY A 127 -17.29 -15.22 9.96
CA GLY A 127 -17.42 -13.86 9.44
C GLY A 127 -16.17 -12.98 9.68
N VAL A 128 -15.34 -13.30 10.68
CA VAL A 128 -14.12 -12.52 11.00
C VAL A 128 -13.07 -12.64 9.88
N LEU A 129 -12.84 -13.88 9.42
CA LEU A 129 -11.90 -14.18 8.33
C LEU A 129 -12.40 -13.63 7.01
N LEU A 130 -13.69 -13.80 6.71
CA LEU A 130 -14.29 -13.30 5.48
C LEU A 130 -14.16 -11.77 5.38
N ARG A 131 -14.43 -11.04 6.46
CA ARG A 131 -14.26 -9.57 6.51
C ARG A 131 -12.80 -9.15 6.34
N ALA A 132 -11.86 -9.87 6.94
CA ALA A 132 -10.42 -9.60 6.79
C ALA A 132 -9.97 -9.82 5.34
N VAL A 133 -10.33 -10.96 4.75
CA VAL A 133 -10.02 -11.29 3.35
C VAL A 133 -10.67 -10.29 2.40
N ALA A 134 -11.93 -9.94 2.61
CA ALA A 134 -12.61 -8.92 1.81
C ALA A 134 -11.89 -7.56 1.87
N GLY A 135 -11.41 -7.16 3.04
CA GLY A 135 -10.62 -5.94 3.19
C GLY A 135 -9.26 -5.99 2.49
N GLY A 136 -8.56 -7.12 2.60
CA GLY A 136 -7.29 -7.32 1.88
C GLY A 136 -7.48 -7.33 0.36
N VAL A 137 -8.53 -7.97 -0.13
CA VAL A 137 -8.88 -8.01 -1.56
C VAL A 137 -9.28 -6.63 -2.06
N ALA A 138 -10.11 -5.89 -1.31
CA ALA A 138 -10.47 -4.53 -1.65
C ALA A 138 -9.24 -3.61 -1.73
N ALA A 139 -8.30 -3.74 -0.78
CA ALA A 139 -7.05 -3.01 -0.80
C ALA A 139 -6.17 -3.37 -2.01
N ALA A 140 -6.04 -4.65 -2.35
CA ALA A 140 -5.32 -5.09 -3.55
C ALA A 140 -5.97 -4.55 -4.83
N GLY A 141 -7.31 -4.52 -4.87
CA GLY A 141 -8.08 -3.92 -5.96
C GLY A 141 -7.78 -2.42 -6.13
N VAL A 142 -7.77 -1.67 -5.03
CA VAL A 142 -7.41 -0.24 -5.03
C VAL A 142 -5.98 -0.01 -5.50
N ILE A 143 -5.00 -0.81 -5.04
CA ILE A 143 -3.62 -0.73 -5.53
C ILE A 143 -3.57 -0.98 -7.04
N THR A 144 -4.27 -1.99 -7.53
CA THR A 144 -4.28 -2.36 -8.95
C THR A 144 -4.90 -1.24 -9.80
N LEU A 145 -5.99 -0.65 -9.32
CA LEU A 145 -6.64 0.47 -9.98
C LEU A 145 -5.73 1.71 -9.99
N ALA A 146 -5.12 2.05 -8.85
CA ALA A 146 -4.17 3.17 -8.76
C ALA A 146 -2.98 2.98 -9.70
N ARG A 147 -2.44 1.76 -9.79
CA ARG A 147 -1.37 1.42 -10.73
C ARG A 147 -1.82 1.58 -12.18
N SER A 148 -3.01 1.11 -12.52
CA SER A 148 -3.60 1.25 -13.86
C SER A 148 -3.78 2.73 -14.24
N TYR A 149 -4.29 3.54 -13.31
CA TYR A 149 -4.45 4.98 -13.50
C TYR A 149 -3.10 5.67 -13.74
N LEU A 150 -2.09 5.39 -12.91
CA LEU A 150 -0.75 5.98 -13.09
C LEU A 150 -0.10 5.54 -14.40
N ASN A 151 -0.28 4.28 -14.82
CA ASN A 151 0.18 3.80 -16.13
C ASN A 151 -0.49 4.55 -17.28
N PHE A 152 -1.81 4.75 -17.21
CA PHE A 152 -2.53 5.53 -18.20
C PHE A 152 -1.99 6.97 -18.30
N VAL A 153 -1.76 7.65 -17.17
CA VAL A 153 -1.18 9.00 -17.16
C VAL A 153 0.21 9.04 -17.81
N ASP A 154 1.05 8.05 -17.50
CA ASP A 154 2.39 7.95 -18.08
C ASP A 154 2.37 7.69 -19.59
N ASP A 155 1.46 6.84 -20.08
CA ASP A 155 1.29 6.56 -21.50
C ASP A 155 0.86 7.82 -22.27
N GLN A 156 0.00 8.66 -21.67
CA GLN A 156 -0.43 9.90 -22.29
C GLN A 156 0.72 10.90 -22.46
N ILE A 157 1.66 10.94 -21.51
CA ILE A 157 2.86 11.78 -21.64
C ILE A 157 3.82 11.22 -22.68
N SER A 158 3.94 9.90 -22.79
CA SER A 158 4.78 9.30 -23.83
C SER A 158 4.24 9.59 -25.24
N LYS A 159 2.92 9.70 -25.42
CA LYS A 159 2.27 10.02 -26.71
C LYS A 159 2.28 11.50 -27.05
N ALA A 160 2.35 12.38 -26.03
CA ALA A 160 2.41 13.82 -26.21
C ALA A 160 3.81 14.34 -26.60
N LYS A 161 4.81 13.45 -26.63
CA LYS A 161 6.20 13.72 -26.97
C LYS A 161 6.50 13.24 -28.38
#